data_AF-A0A950EBI7-F1
#
_entry.id   AF-A0A950EBI7-F1
#
_cell.length_a   1.000
_cell.length_b   1.000
_cell.length_c   1.000
_cell.angle_alpha   90.00
_cell.angle_beta   90.00
_cell.angle_gamma   90.00
#
_symmetry.space_group_name_H-M   'P 1'
#
loop_
_entity.id
_entity.type
_entity.pdbx_description
1 polymer ?
#
loop_
_entity_poly.entity_id
_entity_poly.type
_entity_poly.pdbx_seq_one_letter_code
_entity_poly.pdbx_strand_id
1 'polypeptide(L)'
;MLSLALALALVATSTPTPAPDPVIAAVGDIVCDPRPHSPLRDFEDAMGDCDSGKTYALVAGRPLAAILALGDEQYEDGALEAFKLGYAKTWGLRKDITHPVPGNHEYYSGPTADGYFTYFGAAAGVRSKGYYSFNIRGWHVIALNANCNFAGGCGAGSAQDKWLRADLAANRAPCTIAYWHQPRFSSGFHGDDPQYETFWNDLYAAHADIVLNGHDHDYERFAPMSPSGEVDRQHGIREFVAGTGGRSHTFFLKIHATGEARSPGTFGVLFLTLHARSYDWQFTPIAGYYFSDRGSDVCHGGIARPTK
;
A
#
# COMPACT_ATOMS: atom_id res chain seq x y z
N MET A 1 -15.78 69.68 29.58
CA MET A 1 -16.26 68.28 29.55
C MET A 1 -16.02 67.74 28.15
N LEU A 2 -15.01 66.90 27.95
CA LEU A 2 -14.81 66.20 26.68
C LEU A 2 -14.31 64.79 27.03
N SER A 3 -15.22 63.81 27.01
CA SER A 3 -14.89 62.40 27.25
C SER A 3 -14.24 61.82 26.01
N LEU A 4 -13.00 61.35 26.15
CA LEU A 4 -12.28 60.60 25.13
C LEU A 4 -12.68 59.12 25.28
N ALA A 5 -13.54 58.62 24.39
CA ALA A 5 -13.90 57.21 24.33
C ALA A 5 -12.79 56.42 23.61
N LEU A 6 -12.09 55.58 24.35
CA LEU A 6 -11.08 54.67 23.80
C LEU A 6 -11.79 53.46 23.16
N ALA A 7 -11.86 53.44 21.83
CA ALA A 7 -12.39 52.29 21.09
C ALA A 7 -11.36 51.15 21.09
N LEU A 8 -11.63 50.10 21.86
CA LEU A 8 -10.85 48.87 21.87
C LEU A 8 -11.22 48.07 20.61
N ALA A 9 -10.35 48.07 19.59
CA ALA A 9 -10.52 47.21 18.42
C ALA A 9 -10.21 45.76 18.83
N LEU A 10 -11.25 44.91 18.92
CA LEU A 10 -11.07 43.47 19.04
C LEU A 10 -10.44 42.94 17.75
N VAL A 11 -9.18 42.52 17.81
CA VAL A 11 -8.55 41.74 16.76
C VAL A 11 -9.14 40.33 16.85
N ALA A 12 -10.09 40.03 15.97
CA ALA A 12 -10.61 38.68 15.82
C ALA A 12 -9.50 37.78 15.24
N THR A 13 -8.87 36.97 16.08
CA THR A 13 -7.96 35.91 15.62
C THR A 13 -8.80 34.84 14.93
N SER A 14 -8.72 34.75 13.60
CA SER A 14 -9.33 33.65 12.85
C SER A 14 -8.69 32.33 13.30
N THR A 15 -9.47 31.45 13.92
CA THR A 15 -9.01 30.08 14.21
C THR A 15 -8.77 29.37 12.87
N PRO A 16 -7.56 28.83 12.62
CA PRO A 16 -7.30 28.13 11.36
C PRO A 16 -8.24 26.93 11.22
N THR A 17 -8.89 26.81 10.07
CA THR A 17 -9.71 25.64 9.72
C THR A 17 -8.84 24.37 9.82
N PRO A 18 -9.30 23.30 10.49
CA PRO A 18 -8.56 22.04 10.53
C PRO A 18 -8.26 21.56 9.11
N ALA A 19 -7.01 21.19 8.85
CA ALA A 19 -6.64 20.61 7.57
C ALA A 19 -7.49 19.35 7.28
N PRO A 20 -7.92 19.09 6.04
CA PRO A 20 -8.69 17.89 5.70
C PRO A 20 -7.87 16.62 5.94
N ASP A 21 -8.52 15.50 6.31
CA ASP A 21 -7.85 14.24 6.56
C ASP A 21 -7.05 13.76 5.32
N PRO A 22 -5.83 13.23 5.51
CA PRO A 22 -5.00 12.82 4.41
C PRO A 22 -5.59 11.60 3.72
N VAL A 23 -5.50 11.60 2.40
CA VAL A 23 -5.90 10.47 1.57
C VAL A 23 -4.65 9.87 0.94
N ILE A 24 -4.51 8.56 1.03
CA ILE A 24 -3.45 7.81 0.36
C ILE A 24 -4.04 6.92 -0.72
N ALA A 25 -3.23 6.59 -1.73
CA ALA A 25 -3.54 5.56 -2.71
C ALA A 25 -2.63 4.35 -2.49
N ALA A 26 -3.14 3.14 -2.70
CA ALA A 26 -2.40 1.89 -2.66
C ALA A 26 -2.66 1.10 -3.95
N VAL A 27 -1.59 0.60 -4.58
CA VAL A 27 -1.67 -0.11 -5.85
C VAL A 27 -0.42 -0.96 -6.09
N GLY A 28 -0.58 -2.21 -6.51
CA GLY A 28 0.49 -3.09 -6.99
C GLY A 28 0.29 -3.46 -8.45
N ASP A 29 1.28 -4.15 -9.02
CA ASP A 29 1.18 -4.82 -10.32
C ASP A 29 0.84 -3.82 -11.44
N ILE A 30 1.74 -2.86 -11.62
CA ILE A 30 1.39 -1.55 -12.16
C ILE A 30 1.65 -1.45 -13.66
N VAL A 31 2.92 -1.35 -14.07
CA VAL A 31 3.29 -0.96 -15.45
C VAL A 31 3.89 -2.14 -16.19
N CYS A 32 3.25 -2.52 -17.29
CA CYS A 32 3.71 -3.58 -18.19
C CYS A 32 5.04 -3.23 -18.86
N ASP A 33 5.68 -4.21 -19.50
CA ASP A 33 6.99 -4.02 -20.13
C ASP A 33 6.95 -2.99 -21.27
N PRO A 34 7.68 -1.87 -21.18
CA PRO A 34 7.67 -0.83 -22.20
C PRO A 34 8.59 -1.14 -23.39
N ARG A 35 9.42 -2.20 -23.31
CA ARG A 35 10.42 -2.51 -24.32
C ARG A 35 9.76 -3.02 -25.61
N PRO A 36 10.16 -2.56 -26.81
CA PRO A 36 9.60 -3.02 -28.06
C PRO A 36 9.85 -4.53 -28.28
N HIS A 37 8.87 -5.24 -28.85
CA HIS A 37 8.99 -6.64 -29.29
C HIS A 37 9.33 -7.64 -28.17
N SER A 38 8.95 -7.36 -26.92
CA SER A 38 8.90 -8.44 -25.94
C SER A 38 7.68 -9.30 -26.28
N PRO A 39 7.82 -10.63 -26.43
CA PRO A 39 6.69 -11.50 -26.76
C PRO A 39 5.54 -11.40 -25.75
N LEU A 40 5.85 -11.06 -24.50
CA LEU A 40 4.88 -10.85 -23.43
C LEU A 40 4.09 -9.55 -23.62
N ARG A 41 4.78 -8.44 -23.94
CA ARG A 41 4.10 -7.17 -24.24
C ARG A 41 3.22 -7.29 -25.47
N ASP A 42 3.71 -7.91 -26.56
CA ASP A 42 2.91 -8.09 -27.77
C ASP A 42 1.64 -8.92 -27.49
N PHE A 43 1.71 -9.87 -26.53
CA PHE A 43 0.55 -10.63 -26.05
C PHE A 43 -0.37 -9.80 -25.17
N GLU A 44 0.15 -9.04 -24.21
CA GLU A 44 -0.62 -8.18 -23.31
C GLU A 44 -1.35 -7.06 -24.05
N ASP A 45 -0.66 -6.39 -24.97
CA ASP A 45 -1.24 -5.36 -25.84
C ASP A 45 -2.35 -5.96 -26.72
N ALA A 46 -2.20 -7.21 -27.19
CA ALA A 46 -3.21 -7.91 -27.98
C ALA A 46 -4.43 -8.36 -27.16
N MET A 47 -4.23 -8.70 -25.88
CA MET A 47 -5.30 -9.11 -24.97
C MET A 47 -6.01 -7.92 -24.29
N GLY A 48 -5.42 -6.72 -24.36
CA GLY A 48 -5.90 -5.56 -23.61
C GLY A 48 -5.56 -5.63 -22.12
N ASP A 49 -4.53 -6.40 -21.77
CA ASP A 49 -4.12 -6.73 -20.40
C ASP A 49 -3.14 -5.70 -19.81
N CYS A 50 -3.06 -4.50 -20.41
CA CYS A 50 -2.24 -3.41 -19.88
C CYS A 50 -3.00 -2.08 -19.79
N ASP A 51 -3.32 -1.63 -18.57
CA ASP A 51 -4.14 -0.42 -18.35
C ASP A 51 -3.56 0.59 -17.35
N SER A 52 -2.23 0.54 -17.16
CA SER A 52 -1.50 1.40 -16.21
C SER A 52 -1.70 2.91 -16.41
N GLY A 53 -1.93 3.37 -17.64
CA GLY A 53 -2.23 4.77 -17.94
C GLY A 53 -3.62 5.18 -17.47
N LYS A 54 -4.61 4.28 -17.54
CA LYS A 54 -5.98 4.54 -17.10
C LYS A 54 -6.08 4.50 -15.58
N THR A 55 -5.38 3.58 -14.91
CA THR A 55 -5.29 3.55 -13.44
C THR A 55 -4.58 4.78 -12.90
N TYR A 56 -3.47 5.21 -13.54
CA TYR A 56 -2.79 6.46 -13.21
C TYR A 56 -3.72 7.68 -13.31
N ALA A 57 -4.63 7.71 -14.29
CA ALA A 57 -5.58 8.82 -14.44
C ALA A 57 -6.48 9.02 -13.19
N LEU A 58 -6.71 7.98 -12.38
CA LEU A 58 -7.45 8.07 -11.12
C LEU A 58 -6.69 8.86 -10.03
N VAL A 59 -5.35 8.93 -10.11
CA VAL A 59 -4.50 9.60 -9.11
C VAL A 59 -3.92 10.92 -9.61
N ALA A 60 -3.78 11.11 -10.93
CA ALA A 60 -2.99 12.18 -11.55
C ALA A 60 -3.27 13.59 -11.00
N GLY A 61 -4.55 13.96 -10.86
CA GLY A 61 -4.97 15.27 -10.33
C GLY A 61 -5.49 15.25 -8.89
N ARG A 62 -5.39 14.12 -8.19
CA ARG A 62 -5.99 13.95 -6.86
C ARG A 62 -5.05 14.48 -5.77
N PRO A 63 -5.56 15.27 -4.78
CA PRO A 63 -4.77 15.67 -3.62
C PRO A 63 -4.54 14.45 -2.72
N LEU A 64 -3.36 13.85 -2.84
CA LEU A 64 -2.95 12.68 -2.08
C LEU A 64 -1.79 13.05 -1.17
N ALA A 65 -1.80 12.50 0.04
CA ALA A 65 -0.68 12.60 0.98
C ALA A 65 0.45 11.63 0.62
N ALA A 66 0.12 10.46 0.06
CA ALA A 66 1.07 9.44 -0.36
C ALA A 66 0.47 8.50 -1.41
N ILE A 67 1.33 7.87 -2.20
CA ILE A 67 1.05 6.69 -3.01
C ILE A 67 1.92 5.55 -2.46
N LEU A 68 1.29 4.50 -1.95
CA LEU A 68 1.96 3.27 -1.56
C LEU A 68 2.01 2.36 -2.79
N ALA A 69 3.18 2.23 -3.41
CA ALA A 69 3.38 1.30 -4.52
C ALA A 69 3.72 -0.08 -3.94
N LEU A 70 2.84 -1.06 -4.15
CA LEU A 70 2.83 -2.35 -3.46
C LEU A 70 3.69 -3.40 -4.18
N GLY A 71 4.77 -2.99 -4.85
CA GLY A 71 5.65 -3.87 -5.63
C GLY A 71 5.15 -4.20 -7.02
N ASP A 72 6.07 -4.78 -7.81
CA ASP A 72 5.92 -5.01 -9.24
C ASP A 72 5.49 -3.72 -9.96
N GLU A 73 6.27 -2.66 -9.73
CA GLU A 73 5.99 -1.35 -10.29
C GLU A 73 6.26 -1.34 -11.79
N GLN A 74 7.29 -2.06 -12.23
CA GLN A 74 7.70 -2.14 -13.62
C GLN A 74 8.02 -3.58 -14.02
N TYR A 75 7.26 -4.08 -14.97
CA TYR A 75 7.48 -5.38 -15.60
C TYR A 75 8.36 -5.30 -16.85
N GLU A 76 8.85 -6.40 -17.42
CA GLU A 76 8.91 -7.74 -16.81
C GLU A 76 10.00 -7.86 -15.75
N ASP A 77 10.81 -6.83 -15.58
CA ASP A 77 11.91 -6.84 -14.63
C ASP A 77 12.20 -5.42 -14.13
N GLY A 78 12.89 -5.36 -12.99
CA GLY A 78 13.29 -4.10 -12.36
C GLY A 78 14.43 -3.35 -13.04
N ALA A 79 14.66 -3.50 -14.35
CA ALA A 79 15.74 -2.79 -15.03
C ALA A 79 15.49 -1.28 -15.02
N LEU A 80 16.53 -0.49 -14.76
CA LEU A 80 16.43 0.96 -14.71
C LEU A 80 15.89 1.57 -16.02
N GLU A 81 16.27 1.00 -17.16
CA GLU A 81 15.78 1.45 -18.46
C GLU A 81 14.29 1.16 -18.65
N ALA A 82 13.78 0.03 -18.16
CA ALA A 82 12.35 -0.25 -18.17
C ALA A 82 11.61 0.81 -17.33
N PHE A 83 12.07 1.09 -16.11
CA PHE A 83 11.49 2.14 -15.28
C PHE A 83 11.43 3.51 -15.96
N LYS A 84 12.49 3.88 -16.70
CA LYS A 84 12.55 5.16 -17.44
C LYS A 84 11.60 5.21 -18.64
N LEU A 85 11.36 4.06 -19.28
CA LEU A 85 10.52 3.95 -20.48
C LEU A 85 9.04 3.77 -20.16
N GLY A 86 8.70 3.05 -19.09
CA GLY A 86 7.34 2.74 -18.67
C GLY A 86 6.91 3.58 -17.46
N TYR A 87 7.25 3.13 -16.25
CA TYR A 87 6.78 3.72 -14.99
C TYR A 87 6.95 5.24 -14.91
N ALA A 88 8.10 5.77 -15.35
CA ALA A 88 8.38 7.20 -15.37
C ALA A 88 7.44 8.03 -16.24
N LYS A 89 6.70 7.42 -17.17
CA LYS A 89 5.76 8.09 -18.07
C LYS A 89 4.33 8.14 -17.53
N THR A 90 4.02 7.38 -16.48
CA THR A 90 2.71 7.33 -15.83
C THR A 90 2.85 7.60 -14.33
N TRP A 91 2.92 6.55 -13.51
CA TRP A 91 2.96 6.63 -12.05
C TRP A 91 4.18 7.38 -11.51
N GLY A 92 5.31 7.31 -12.20
CA GLY A 92 6.52 8.06 -11.87
C GLY A 92 6.38 9.58 -12.00
N LEU A 93 5.30 10.09 -12.60
CA LEU A 93 4.97 11.52 -12.59
C LEU A 93 4.57 12.03 -11.20
N ARG A 94 4.23 11.14 -10.27
CA ARG A 94 3.89 11.43 -8.87
C ARG A 94 4.87 10.82 -7.87
N LYS A 95 6.09 10.53 -8.35
CA LYS A 95 7.15 9.87 -7.57
C LYS A 95 7.57 10.65 -6.32
N ASP A 96 7.36 11.96 -6.30
CA ASP A 96 7.62 12.84 -5.16
C ASP A 96 6.81 12.48 -3.91
N ILE A 97 5.68 11.80 -4.08
CA ILE A 97 4.83 11.29 -2.98
C ILE A 97 4.71 9.76 -2.99
N THR A 98 5.54 9.06 -3.79
CA THR A 98 5.52 7.60 -3.86
C THR A 98 6.44 6.99 -2.81
N HIS A 99 5.88 6.04 -2.07
CA HIS A 99 6.55 5.19 -1.10
C HIS A 99 6.47 3.74 -1.61
N PRO A 100 7.53 3.25 -2.29
CA PRO A 100 7.52 1.93 -2.91
C PRO A 100 8.05 0.83 -1.97
N VAL A 101 7.64 -0.40 -2.23
CA VAL A 101 8.27 -1.65 -1.75
C VAL A 101 8.58 -2.51 -2.97
N PRO A 102 9.70 -3.23 -3.02
CA PRO A 102 9.99 -4.06 -4.20
C PRO A 102 9.10 -5.31 -4.21
N GLY A 103 8.58 -5.67 -5.38
CA GLY A 103 8.00 -6.97 -5.68
C GLY A 103 9.04 -7.94 -6.23
N ASN A 104 8.61 -9.09 -6.74
CA ASN A 104 9.54 -10.08 -7.30
C ASN A 104 10.12 -9.65 -8.64
N HIS A 105 9.37 -8.89 -9.46
CA HIS A 105 9.86 -8.42 -10.75
C HIS A 105 11.04 -7.45 -10.58
N GLU A 106 11.09 -6.67 -9.49
CA GLU A 106 12.24 -5.81 -9.19
C GLU A 106 13.56 -6.57 -9.05
N TYR A 107 13.51 -7.86 -8.68
CA TYR A 107 14.68 -8.73 -8.49
C TYR A 107 15.01 -9.62 -9.71
N TYR A 108 14.19 -9.65 -10.76
CA TYR A 108 14.47 -10.45 -11.96
C TYR A 108 15.62 -9.91 -12.82
N SER A 109 15.96 -8.63 -12.68
CA SER A 109 17.19 -8.06 -13.24
C SER A 109 18.47 -8.46 -12.48
N GLY A 110 18.33 -8.98 -11.26
CA GLY A 110 19.46 -9.39 -10.41
C GLY A 110 19.15 -9.31 -8.90
N PRO A 111 19.94 -9.99 -8.06
CA PRO A 111 19.66 -10.16 -6.62
C PRO A 111 19.77 -8.86 -5.80
N THR A 112 20.25 -7.78 -6.41
CA THR A 112 20.45 -6.48 -5.78
C THR A 112 19.29 -5.50 -6.04
N ALA A 113 18.38 -5.82 -6.98
CA ALA A 113 17.33 -4.91 -7.47
C ALA A 113 17.89 -3.52 -7.84
N ASP A 114 19.05 -3.49 -8.52
CA ASP A 114 19.80 -2.24 -8.71
C ASP A 114 19.01 -1.18 -9.47
N GLY A 115 18.17 -1.55 -10.44
CA GLY A 115 17.35 -0.61 -11.19
C GLY A 115 16.26 0.03 -10.33
N TYR A 116 15.55 -0.75 -9.53
CA TYR A 116 14.58 -0.27 -8.53
C TYR A 116 15.20 0.74 -7.56
N PHE A 117 16.29 0.37 -6.89
CA PHE A 117 16.93 1.26 -5.90
C PHE A 117 17.56 2.50 -6.54
N THR A 118 18.03 2.39 -7.78
CA THR A 118 18.55 3.56 -8.52
C THR A 118 17.43 4.48 -8.97
N TYR A 119 16.30 3.91 -9.40
CA TYR A 119 15.15 4.67 -9.79
C TYR A 119 14.57 5.41 -8.59
N PHE A 120 14.12 4.73 -7.54
CA PHE A 120 13.43 5.36 -6.40
C PHE A 120 14.36 6.08 -5.42
N GLY A 121 15.65 5.73 -5.38
CA GLY A 121 16.62 6.38 -4.50
C GLY A 121 16.21 6.25 -3.02
N ALA A 122 16.26 7.36 -2.28
CA ALA A 122 15.95 7.37 -0.85
C ALA A 122 14.49 7.01 -0.51
N ALA A 123 13.56 7.12 -1.47
CA ALA A 123 12.17 6.74 -1.26
C ALA A 123 12.02 5.22 -1.01
N ALA A 124 12.91 4.40 -1.56
CA ALA A 124 12.94 2.95 -1.36
C ALA A 124 13.68 2.52 -0.06
N GLY A 125 13.90 3.46 0.87
CA GLY A 125 14.64 3.23 2.10
C GLY A 125 16.13 2.98 1.87
N VAL A 126 16.76 2.24 2.78
CA VAL A 126 18.18 1.90 2.67
C VAL A 126 18.36 0.93 1.51
N ARG A 127 19.26 1.27 0.58
CA ARG A 127 19.64 0.39 -0.54
C ARG A 127 20.04 -0.98 -0.01
N SER A 128 19.62 -2.04 -0.71
CA SER A 128 19.76 -3.45 -0.33
C SER A 128 18.87 -3.94 0.81
N LYS A 129 18.06 -3.08 1.43
CA LYS A 129 17.06 -3.48 2.43
C LYS A 129 15.66 -3.44 1.84
N GLY A 130 15.24 -2.29 1.31
CA GLY A 130 13.90 -2.13 0.72
C GLY A 130 12.75 -2.13 1.75
N TYR A 131 13.07 -1.99 3.04
CA TYR A 131 12.10 -1.82 4.12
C TYR A 131 12.43 -0.59 4.96
N TYR A 132 11.40 0.11 5.42
CA TYR A 132 11.48 1.38 6.13
C TYR A 132 10.11 1.72 6.75
N SER A 133 10.06 2.75 7.59
CA SER A 133 8.81 3.26 8.16
C SER A 133 8.77 4.78 8.11
N PHE A 134 7.57 5.34 8.17
CA PHE A 134 7.31 6.77 8.18
C PHE A 134 5.93 7.06 8.78
N ASN A 135 5.60 8.35 8.95
CA ASN A 135 4.32 8.76 9.52
C ASN A 135 3.55 9.67 8.57
N ILE A 136 2.22 9.48 8.50
CA ILE A 136 1.30 10.36 7.79
C ILE A 136 0.26 10.86 8.80
N ARG A 137 0.39 12.13 9.23
CA ARG A 137 -0.56 12.80 10.14
C ARG A 137 -1.06 11.91 11.31
N GLY A 138 -0.13 11.34 12.05
CA GLY A 138 -0.44 10.51 13.22
C GLY A 138 -0.68 9.03 12.92
N TRP A 139 -0.72 8.61 11.66
CA TRP A 139 -0.60 7.21 11.28
C TRP A 139 0.86 6.80 11.20
N HIS A 140 1.16 5.58 11.63
CA HIS A 140 2.44 4.94 11.38
C HIS A 140 2.32 4.00 10.17
N VAL A 141 3.25 4.10 9.23
CA VAL A 141 3.21 3.37 7.97
C VAL A 141 4.53 2.62 7.81
N ILE A 142 4.44 1.31 7.60
CA ILE A 142 5.57 0.38 7.57
C ILE A 142 5.64 -0.28 6.19
N ALA A 143 6.76 -0.08 5.50
CA ALA A 143 7.09 -0.69 4.23
C ALA A 143 8.00 -1.90 4.48
N LEU A 144 7.57 -3.10 4.09
CA LEU A 144 8.35 -4.33 4.23
C LEU A 144 8.75 -4.89 2.86
N ASN A 145 9.93 -5.51 2.81
CA ASN A 145 10.44 -6.20 1.62
C ASN A 145 10.21 -7.70 1.77
N ALA A 146 9.25 -8.20 0.99
CA ALA A 146 8.84 -9.60 1.02
C ALA A 146 9.72 -10.53 0.16
N ASN A 147 10.75 -10.00 -0.51
CA ASN A 147 11.76 -10.81 -1.19
C ASN A 147 12.80 -11.35 -0.20
N CYS A 148 12.38 -12.31 0.63
CA CYS A 148 13.09 -12.74 1.84
C CYS A 148 14.54 -13.18 1.61
N ASN A 149 14.84 -13.79 0.46
CA ASN A 149 16.19 -14.20 0.08
C ASN A 149 17.16 -13.03 -0.13
N PHE A 150 16.63 -11.83 -0.43
CA PHE A 150 17.42 -10.65 -0.72
C PHE A 150 17.33 -9.58 0.38
N ALA A 151 16.29 -9.61 1.21
CA ALA A 151 16.05 -8.63 2.28
C ALA A 151 16.73 -8.95 3.63
N GLY A 152 17.50 -10.05 3.72
CA GLY A 152 18.07 -10.53 4.98
C GLY A 152 17.09 -11.36 5.83
N GLY A 153 16.09 -11.95 5.18
CA GLY A 153 15.07 -12.84 5.75
C GLY A 153 13.76 -12.16 6.12
N CYS A 154 12.67 -12.94 6.16
CA CYS A 154 11.35 -12.53 6.68
C CYS A 154 10.92 -13.32 7.92
N GLY A 155 11.58 -14.44 8.22
CA GLY A 155 11.26 -15.27 9.37
C GLY A 155 11.76 -14.70 10.70
N ALA A 156 11.27 -15.28 11.79
CA ALA A 156 11.63 -14.89 13.16
C ALA A 156 13.14 -14.83 13.38
N GLY A 157 13.61 -13.72 13.95
CA GLY A 157 15.03 -13.48 14.21
C GLY A 157 15.87 -13.03 13.00
N SER A 158 15.27 -12.91 11.81
CA SER A 158 15.91 -12.28 10.65
C SER A 158 16.27 -10.82 10.90
N ALA A 159 17.07 -10.22 10.02
CA ALA A 159 17.45 -8.82 10.16
C ALA A 159 16.23 -7.89 10.05
N GLN A 160 15.31 -8.21 9.14
CA GLN A 160 14.08 -7.44 8.93
C GLN A 160 13.06 -7.65 10.06
N ASP A 161 12.89 -8.88 10.56
CA ASP A 161 12.07 -9.15 11.76
C ASP A 161 12.52 -8.33 12.99
N LYS A 162 13.83 -8.35 13.28
CA LYS A 162 14.38 -7.60 14.41
C LYS A 162 14.17 -6.10 14.25
N TRP A 163 14.28 -5.60 13.02
CA TRP A 163 14.00 -4.20 12.70
C TRP A 163 12.52 -3.88 12.89
N LEU A 164 11.61 -4.70 12.35
CA LEU A 164 10.16 -4.52 12.46
C LEU A 164 9.71 -4.47 13.92
N ARG A 165 10.15 -5.43 14.75
CA ARG A 165 9.82 -5.44 16.19
C ARG A 165 10.34 -4.21 16.92
N ALA A 166 11.51 -3.69 16.55
CA ALA A 166 12.05 -2.47 17.15
C ALA A 166 11.25 -1.22 16.74
N ASP A 167 10.85 -1.14 15.47
CA ASP A 167 10.01 -0.07 14.92
C ASP A 167 8.62 -0.06 15.60
N LEU A 168 7.96 -1.21 15.67
CA LEU A 168 6.68 -1.38 16.35
C LEU A 168 6.76 -1.06 17.85
N ALA A 169 7.85 -1.44 18.54
CA ALA A 169 8.04 -1.10 19.95
C ALA A 169 8.22 0.42 20.19
N ALA A 170 8.77 1.14 19.21
CA ALA A 170 8.93 2.59 19.26
C ALA A 170 7.65 3.35 18.86
N ASN A 171 6.75 2.72 18.11
CA ASN A 171 5.53 3.33 17.60
C ASN A 171 4.56 3.76 18.72
N ARG A 172 3.99 4.97 18.58
CA ARG A 172 2.97 5.55 19.47
C ARG A 172 1.74 6.05 18.72
N ALA A 173 1.67 5.82 17.41
CA ALA A 173 0.52 6.18 16.60
C ALA A 173 -0.73 5.41 17.04
N PRO A 174 -1.92 6.04 17.03
CA PRO A 174 -3.19 5.33 17.27
C PRO A 174 -3.54 4.34 16.17
N CYS A 175 -2.95 4.50 14.99
CA CYS A 175 -3.26 3.70 13.81
C CYS A 175 -1.97 3.30 13.07
N THR A 176 -1.88 2.06 12.60
CA THR A 176 -0.73 1.51 11.90
C THR A 176 -1.13 0.77 10.63
N ILE A 177 -0.48 1.10 9.52
CA ILE A 177 -0.55 0.39 8.24
C ILE A 177 0.79 -0.30 8.02
N ALA A 178 0.76 -1.56 7.59
CA ALA A 178 1.92 -2.22 6.99
C ALA A 178 1.61 -2.59 5.54
N TYR A 179 2.64 -2.62 4.70
CA TYR A 179 2.49 -3.04 3.31
C TYR A 179 3.76 -3.69 2.78
N TRP A 180 3.57 -4.69 1.91
CA TRP A 180 4.61 -5.39 1.16
C TRP A 180 3.99 -6.00 -0.09
N HIS A 181 4.77 -6.68 -0.93
CA HIS A 181 4.27 -7.17 -2.21
C HIS A 181 3.38 -8.43 -2.09
N GLN A 182 3.93 -9.60 -1.77
CA GLN A 182 3.19 -10.87 -1.76
C GLN A 182 2.27 -11.03 -0.54
N PRO A 183 0.96 -11.29 -0.68
CA PRO A 183 0.01 -11.34 0.43
C PRO A 183 0.26 -12.47 1.43
N ARG A 184 -0.19 -12.28 2.68
CA ARG A 184 -0.23 -13.38 3.66
C ARG A 184 -1.45 -14.25 3.42
N PHE A 185 -2.59 -13.62 3.11
CA PHE A 185 -3.84 -14.29 2.81
C PHE A 185 -4.34 -13.86 1.44
N SER A 186 -4.69 -14.82 0.59
CA SER A 186 -5.18 -14.55 -0.76
C SER A 186 -6.06 -15.67 -1.27
N SER A 187 -7.16 -15.31 -1.94
CA SER A 187 -7.94 -16.23 -2.76
C SER A 187 -7.34 -16.43 -4.15
N GLY A 188 -6.36 -15.60 -4.52
CA GLY A 188 -5.76 -15.42 -5.84
C GLY A 188 -5.03 -16.64 -6.37
N PHE A 189 -4.23 -16.42 -7.41
CA PHE A 189 -3.49 -17.48 -8.07
C PHE A 189 -2.34 -18.01 -7.21
N HIS A 190 -1.73 -17.14 -6.40
CA HIS A 190 -0.64 -17.53 -5.51
C HIS A 190 -1.16 -18.04 -4.17
N GLY A 191 -2.28 -17.51 -3.69
CA GLY A 191 -2.96 -17.95 -2.48
C GLY A 191 -2.23 -17.56 -1.20
N ASP A 192 -2.65 -18.13 -0.06
CA ASP A 192 -2.03 -17.86 1.24
C ASP A 192 -0.53 -18.26 1.26
N ASP A 193 0.33 -17.36 1.73
CA ASP A 193 1.78 -17.61 1.87
C ASP A 193 2.23 -17.58 3.35
N PRO A 194 2.52 -18.75 3.96
CA PRO A 194 2.97 -18.81 5.35
C PRO A 194 4.36 -18.19 5.58
N GLN A 195 5.12 -17.85 4.53
CA GLN A 195 6.41 -17.16 4.66
C GLN A 195 6.30 -15.84 5.44
N TYR A 196 5.14 -15.18 5.40
CA TYR A 196 4.89 -13.90 6.06
C TYR A 196 4.20 -14.03 7.42
N GLU A 197 4.06 -15.25 7.97
CA GLU A 197 3.46 -15.48 9.29
C GLU A 197 4.18 -14.70 10.40
N THR A 198 5.51 -14.57 10.32
CA THR A 198 6.28 -13.79 11.31
C THR A 198 5.89 -12.31 11.28
N PHE A 199 5.81 -11.70 10.09
CA PHE A 199 5.37 -10.30 9.95
C PHE A 199 3.96 -10.11 10.49
N TRP A 200 3.04 -11.01 10.15
CA TRP A 200 1.67 -10.94 10.65
C TRP A 200 1.60 -11.05 12.17
N ASN A 201 2.34 -11.99 12.77
CA ASN A 201 2.40 -12.17 14.22
C ASN A 201 2.89 -10.91 14.93
N ASP A 202 3.96 -10.29 14.44
CA ASP A 202 4.53 -9.07 15.03
C ASP A 202 3.56 -7.89 14.92
N LEU A 203 2.97 -7.70 13.73
CA LEU A 203 1.98 -6.65 13.47
C LEU A 203 0.73 -6.82 14.34
N TYR A 204 0.23 -8.05 14.47
CA TYR A 204 -0.96 -8.36 15.25
C TYR A 204 -0.70 -8.11 16.75
N ALA A 205 0.45 -8.56 17.25
CA ALA A 205 0.86 -8.30 18.63
C ALA A 205 1.04 -6.81 18.94
N ALA A 206 1.38 -6.00 17.93
CA ALA A 206 1.49 -4.56 18.01
C ALA A 206 0.18 -3.80 17.71
N HIS A 207 -0.93 -4.52 17.49
CA HIS A 207 -2.24 -3.96 17.15
C HIS A 207 -2.26 -3.13 15.86
N ALA A 208 -1.54 -3.57 14.82
CA ALA A 208 -1.68 -2.97 13.50
C ALA A 208 -3.11 -3.12 12.95
N ASP A 209 -3.54 -2.18 12.11
CA ASP A 209 -4.93 -2.09 11.67
C ASP A 209 -5.11 -2.62 10.24
N ILE A 210 -4.17 -2.30 9.36
CA ILE A 210 -4.26 -2.58 7.93
C ILE A 210 -2.97 -3.21 7.42
N VAL A 211 -3.12 -4.24 6.59
CA VAL A 211 -2.09 -4.80 5.72
C VAL A 211 -2.50 -4.59 4.26
N LEU A 212 -1.57 -4.16 3.42
CA LEU A 212 -1.80 -3.90 1.99
C LEU A 212 -0.78 -4.68 1.14
N ASN A 213 -1.28 -5.38 0.13
CA ASN A 213 -0.51 -6.23 -0.76
C ASN A 213 -0.89 -6.07 -2.24
N GLY A 214 -0.02 -6.54 -3.12
CA GLY A 214 -0.26 -6.72 -4.56
C GLY A 214 -0.09 -8.19 -4.93
N HIS A 215 0.72 -8.46 -5.96
CA HIS A 215 1.22 -9.77 -6.43
C HIS A 215 0.18 -10.67 -7.08
N ASP A 216 -0.95 -10.89 -6.42
CA ASP A 216 -2.12 -11.44 -7.07
C ASP A 216 -2.81 -10.31 -7.83
N HIS A 217 -2.97 -10.47 -9.15
CA HIS A 217 -3.49 -9.44 -10.03
C HIS A 217 -5.02 -9.37 -9.96
N ASP A 218 -5.52 -9.10 -8.76
CA ASP A 218 -6.92 -8.97 -8.42
C ASP A 218 -7.13 -7.94 -7.29
N TYR A 219 -8.40 -7.69 -7.00
CA TYR A 219 -8.80 -6.99 -5.78
C TYR A 219 -9.40 -7.98 -4.79
N GLU A 220 -8.95 -7.94 -3.54
CA GLU A 220 -9.58 -8.65 -2.44
C GLU A 220 -9.52 -7.84 -1.14
N ARG A 221 -10.58 -7.91 -0.33
CA ARG A 221 -10.62 -7.40 1.04
C ARG A 221 -11.09 -8.48 1.98
N PHE A 222 -10.39 -8.63 3.09
CA PHE A 222 -10.72 -9.58 4.14
C PHE A 222 -11.40 -8.91 5.34
N ALA A 223 -12.10 -9.71 6.15
CA ALA A 223 -12.43 -9.33 7.52
C ALA A 223 -11.14 -9.13 8.34
N PRO A 224 -11.19 -8.43 9.48
CA PRO A 224 -10.08 -8.41 10.44
C PRO A 224 -9.71 -9.83 10.88
N MET A 225 -8.44 -10.21 10.73
CA MET A 225 -7.97 -11.59 10.94
C MET A 225 -6.90 -11.71 12.03
N SER A 226 -6.98 -12.80 12.78
CA SER A 226 -5.91 -13.29 13.65
C SER A 226 -4.76 -13.90 12.83
N PRO A 227 -3.62 -14.25 13.45
CA PRO A 227 -2.53 -14.91 12.73
C PRO A 227 -2.88 -16.27 12.11
N SER A 228 -3.93 -16.94 12.58
CA SER A 228 -4.42 -18.18 12.00
C SER A 228 -5.33 -17.97 10.78
N GLY A 229 -5.61 -16.71 10.39
CA GLY A 229 -6.54 -16.39 9.31
C GLY A 229 -8.01 -16.49 9.72
N GLU A 230 -8.30 -16.61 11.01
CA GLU A 230 -9.66 -16.61 11.55
C GLU A 230 -10.13 -15.17 11.81
N VAL A 231 -11.45 -14.93 11.73
CA VAL A 231 -12.00 -13.60 12.01
C VAL A 231 -11.79 -13.22 13.48
N ASP A 232 -11.07 -12.13 13.74
CA ASP A 232 -10.99 -11.46 15.05
C ASP A 232 -11.34 -9.98 14.87
N ARG A 233 -12.57 -9.60 15.22
CA ARG A 233 -13.06 -8.22 15.10
C ARG A 233 -12.49 -7.25 16.14
N GLN A 234 -11.83 -7.75 17.18
CA GLN A 234 -11.34 -6.93 18.28
C GLN A 234 -9.86 -6.60 18.14
N HIS A 235 -9.07 -7.52 17.58
CA HIS A 235 -7.61 -7.39 17.49
C HIS A 235 -7.05 -7.73 16.10
N GLY A 236 -7.87 -8.24 15.19
CA GLY A 236 -7.44 -8.68 13.88
C GLY A 236 -7.01 -7.56 12.95
N ILE A 237 -6.10 -7.88 12.04
CA ILE A 237 -5.64 -6.95 11.01
C ILE A 237 -6.52 -7.12 9.78
N ARG A 238 -6.94 -6.02 9.15
CA ARG A 238 -7.64 -6.06 7.87
C ARG A 238 -6.61 -6.08 6.72
N GLU A 239 -6.63 -7.13 5.91
CA GLU A 239 -5.81 -7.22 4.69
C GLU A 239 -6.59 -6.78 3.45
N PHE A 240 -5.88 -6.13 2.53
CA PHE A 240 -6.32 -5.86 1.17
C PHE A 240 -5.26 -6.34 0.17
N VAL A 241 -5.70 -7.08 -0.84
CA VAL A 241 -4.95 -7.32 -2.07
C VAL A 241 -5.43 -6.31 -3.10
N ALA A 242 -4.50 -5.54 -3.67
CA ALA A 242 -4.76 -4.48 -4.63
C ALA A 242 -3.77 -4.54 -5.80
N GLY A 243 -3.55 -5.73 -6.37
CA GLY A 243 -2.76 -5.96 -7.59
C GLY A 243 -3.52 -5.57 -8.85
N THR A 244 -4.00 -4.34 -8.88
CA THR A 244 -4.97 -3.86 -9.88
C THR A 244 -4.42 -2.69 -10.69
N GLY A 245 -3.11 -2.47 -10.61
CA GLY A 245 -2.43 -1.28 -11.11
C GLY A 245 -2.32 -1.18 -12.61
N GLY A 246 -2.45 -2.29 -13.32
CA GLY A 246 -2.58 -2.26 -14.76
C GLY A 246 -1.99 -3.47 -15.48
N ARG A 247 -1.18 -4.30 -14.82
CA ARG A 247 -0.63 -5.52 -15.43
C ARG A 247 -1.58 -6.71 -15.23
N SER A 248 -2.23 -7.12 -16.32
CA SER A 248 -3.07 -8.32 -16.48
C SER A 248 -4.04 -8.60 -15.33
N HIS A 249 -4.72 -9.74 -15.37
CA HIS A 249 -5.52 -10.22 -14.26
C HIS A 249 -5.22 -11.69 -14.01
N THR A 250 -5.27 -12.09 -12.74
CA THR A 250 -5.21 -13.49 -12.32
C THR A 250 -6.59 -13.97 -11.89
N PHE A 251 -6.73 -15.27 -11.69
CA PHE A 251 -7.98 -15.89 -11.28
C PHE A 251 -7.89 -16.37 -9.83
N PHE A 252 -9.04 -16.39 -9.14
CA PHE A 252 -9.12 -16.98 -7.83
C PHE A 252 -9.06 -18.51 -7.90
N LEU A 253 -8.10 -19.12 -7.20
CA LEU A 253 -7.98 -20.58 -7.08
C LEU A 253 -8.85 -21.13 -5.96
N LYS A 254 -8.71 -20.56 -4.77
CA LYS A 254 -9.39 -21.04 -3.56
C LYS A 254 -9.87 -19.85 -2.76
N ILE A 255 -11.18 -19.65 -2.79
CA ILE A 255 -11.84 -18.63 -1.98
C ILE A 255 -11.52 -18.80 -0.50
N HIS A 256 -10.92 -17.78 0.10
CA HIS A 256 -10.71 -17.68 1.53
C HIS A 256 -12.03 -17.39 2.25
N ALA A 257 -12.28 -18.07 3.36
CA ALA A 257 -13.57 -18.00 4.06
C ALA A 257 -13.86 -16.62 4.68
N THR A 258 -12.80 -15.84 4.96
CA THR A 258 -12.90 -14.50 5.56
C THR A 258 -12.92 -13.36 4.54
N GLY A 259 -12.83 -13.66 3.24
CA GLY A 259 -12.89 -12.65 2.17
C GLY A 259 -14.27 -11.99 2.08
N GLU A 260 -14.35 -10.68 2.34
CA GLU A 260 -15.57 -9.88 2.41
C GLU A 260 -15.93 -9.21 1.06
N ALA A 261 -14.94 -8.90 0.22
CA ALA A 261 -15.13 -8.38 -1.14
C ALA A 261 -14.00 -8.85 -2.06
N ARG A 262 -14.30 -9.06 -3.35
CA ARG A 262 -13.31 -9.57 -4.31
C ARG A 262 -13.69 -9.26 -5.76
N SER A 263 -12.71 -9.05 -6.62
CA SER A 263 -12.87 -8.92 -8.08
C SER A 263 -11.61 -9.42 -8.81
N PRO A 264 -11.70 -10.52 -9.60
CA PRO A 264 -10.54 -11.10 -10.29
C PRO A 264 -10.23 -10.40 -11.63
N GLY A 265 -10.92 -9.32 -11.95
CA GLY A 265 -10.91 -8.78 -13.31
C GLY A 265 -11.29 -7.31 -13.32
N THR A 266 -10.72 -6.52 -12.42
CA THR A 266 -10.98 -5.08 -12.38
C THR A 266 -9.71 -4.34 -12.06
N PHE A 267 -9.26 -3.53 -13.03
CA PHE A 267 -8.22 -2.53 -12.77
C PHE A 267 -8.80 -1.34 -12.00
N GLY A 268 -8.01 -0.82 -11.07
CA GLY A 268 -8.44 0.26 -10.20
C GLY A 268 -7.38 0.68 -9.20
N VAL A 269 -7.78 1.52 -8.26
CA VAL A 269 -6.91 2.02 -7.19
C VAL A 269 -7.67 1.98 -5.87
N LEU A 270 -7.02 1.45 -4.84
CA LEU A 270 -7.52 1.52 -3.47
C LEU A 270 -7.13 2.87 -2.86
N PHE A 271 -8.11 3.63 -2.41
CA PHE A 271 -7.90 4.85 -1.64
C PHE A 271 -8.24 4.62 -0.18
N LEU A 272 -7.39 5.14 0.72
CA LEU A 272 -7.66 5.19 2.16
C LEU A 272 -7.70 6.64 2.63
N THR A 273 -8.80 7.06 3.25
CA THR A 273 -8.87 8.33 3.99
C THR A 273 -8.51 8.04 5.44
N LEU A 274 -7.46 8.70 5.93
CA LEU A 274 -6.87 8.39 7.23
C LEU A 274 -7.33 9.42 8.27
N HIS A 275 -8.31 9.05 9.10
CA HIS A 275 -8.75 9.88 10.22
C HIS A 275 -7.86 9.67 11.44
N ALA A 276 -8.00 10.49 12.47
CA ALA A 276 -7.15 10.39 13.66
C ALA A 276 -7.20 9.03 14.39
N ARG A 277 -8.30 8.27 14.28
CA ARG A 277 -8.56 7.01 15.00
C ARG A 277 -9.41 6.01 14.20
N SER A 278 -9.59 6.25 12.91
CA SER A 278 -10.42 5.46 12.01
C SER A 278 -9.97 5.67 10.58
N TYR A 279 -10.48 4.88 9.66
CA TYR A 279 -10.20 5.04 8.25
C TYR A 279 -11.42 4.69 7.42
N ASP A 280 -11.51 5.34 6.26
CA ASP A 280 -12.41 4.93 5.19
C ASP A 280 -11.58 4.29 4.08
N TRP A 281 -12.12 3.27 3.43
CA TRP A 281 -11.57 2.75 2.18
C TRP A 281 -12.54 2.94 1.01
N GLN A 282 -11.99 3.12 -0.17
CA GLN A 282 -12.72 3.17 -1.43
C GLN A 282 -11.84 2.58 -2.54
N PHE A 283 -12.21 1.42 -3.06
CA PHE A 283 -11.67 0.93 -4.32
C PHE A 283 -12.43 1.60 -5.47
N THR A 284 -11.69 2.26 -6.36
CA THR A 284 -12.25 2.95 -7.53
C THR A 284 -11.77 2.25 -8.80
N PRO A 285 -12.68 1.68 -9.62
CA PRO A 285 -12.32 1.07 -10.88
C PRO A 285 -11.95 2.12 -11.92
N ILE A 286 -11.18 1.73 -12.93
CA ILE A 286 -11.07 2.53 -14.16
C ILE A 286 -12.38 2.49 -14.95
N ALA A 287 -12.58 3.47 -15.83
CA ALA A 287 -13.77 3.53 -16.68
C ALA A 287 -13.95 2.25 -17.51
N GLY A 288 -15.17 1.71 -17.54
CA GLY A 288 -15.51 0.45 -18.22
C GLY A 288 -15.70 -0.74 -17.28
N TYR A 289 -15.19 -0.66 -16.04
CA TYR A 289 -15.45 -1.64 -15.00
C TYR A 289 -16.49 -1.13 -14.00
N TYR A 290 -17.23 -2.06 -13.40
CA TYR A 290 -18.37 -1.75 -12.53
C TYR A 290 -18.16 -2.14 -11.06
N PHE A 291 -17.18 -3.00 -10.77
CA PHE A 291 -16.88 -3.39 -9.40
C PHE A 291 -16.28 -2.21 -8.64
N SER A 292 -16.83 -1.92 -7.47
CA SER A 292 -16.28 -0.98 -6.50
C SER A 292 -16.53 -1.53 -5.10
N ASP A 293 -15.67 -1.13 -4.16
CA ASP A 293 -15.80 -1.48 -2.76
C ASP A 293 -15.56 -0.25 -1.89
N ARG A 294 -16.27 -0.14 -0.78
CA ARG A 294 -16.11 0.96 0.17
C ARG A 294 -16.59 0.58 1.56
N GLY A 295 -16.03 1.24 2.56
CA GLY A 295 -16.46 1.12 3.94
C GLY A 295 -15.56 1.91 4.87
N SER A 296 -15.74 1.67 6.16
CA SER A 296 -15.01 2.35 7.23
C SER A 296 -14.72 1.38 8.37
N ASP A 297 -13.63 1.60 9.09
CA ASP A 297 -13.34 0.90 10.34
C ASP A 297 -12.62 1.81 11.35
N VAL A 298 -12.53 1.36 12.60
CA VAL A 298 -11.82 2.06 13.67
C VAL A 298 -10.48 1.41 13.93
N CYS A 299 -9.46 2.22 14.26
CA CYS A 299 -8.16 1.68 14.63
C CYS A 299 -8.22 1.06 16.04
N HIS A 300 -7.38 0.07 16.31
CA HIS A 300 -7.24 -0.55 17.62
C HIS A 300 -6.85 0.46 18.71
N GLY A 301 -5.96 1.41 18.42
CA GLY A 301 -5.61 2.52 19.33
C GLY A 301 -6.73 3.56 19.51
N GLY A 302 -7.77 3.48 18.68
CA GLY A 302 -9.00 4.25 18.76
C GLY A 302 -9.94 3.80 19.89
N ILE A 303 -9.85 2.53 20.30
CA ILE A 303 -10.65 1.96 21.40
C ILE A 303 -10.12 2.51 22.72
N ALA A 304 -10.96 3.26 23.46
CA ALA A 304 -10.59 3.77 24.77
C ALA A 304 -10.22 2.58 25.70
N ARG A 305 -8.93 2.48 26.08
CA ARG A 305 -8.51 1.51 27.08
C ARG A 305 -9.21 1.87 28.40
N PRO A 306 -9.91 0.93 29.07
CA PRO A 306 -10.38 1.18 30.42
C PRO A 306 -9.17 1.53 31.28
N THR A 307 -9.20 2.70 31.93
CA THR A 307 -8.21 3.08 32.92
C THR A 307 -8.24 2.05 34.05
N LYS A 308 -7.11 1.37 34.29
CA LYS A 308 -6.91 0.59 35.51
C LYS A 308 -6.83 1.50 36.73
#